data_AF-A0A662H2X0-F1
#
_entry.id   AF-A0A662H2X0-F1
#
_cell.length_a   1.000
_cell.length_b   1.000
_cell.length_c   1.000
_cell.angle_alpha   90.00
_cell.angle_beta   90.00
_cell.angle_gamma   90.00
#
_symmetry.space_group_name_H-M   'P 1'
#
loop_
_entity.id
_entity.type
_entity.pdbx_description
1 polymer ?
#
loop_
_entity_poly.entity_id
_entity_poly.type
_entity_poly.pdbx_seq_one_letter_code
_entity_poly.pdbx_strand_id
1 'polypeptide(L)'
;MGGKKRPTISQLEKKMRRERGKKSEKSREAKKLTMEVGSTGALTSVSLDNLYEELKKFKVITPYQVATAFKIKIGLAKQALRTLEKQGLLKLIDRNRRVAIYVPVAS
;
A
#
# COMPACT_ATOMS: atom_id res chain seq x y z
N MET A 1 11.79 -6.30 -52.29
CA MET A 1 11.56 -5.21 -51.31
C MET A 1 12.32 -5.55 -50.02
N GLY A 2 13.35 -4.77 -49.70
CA GLY A 2 14.40 -5.10 -48.73
C GLY A 2 13.93 -5.19 -47.28
N GLY A 3 14.43 -6.21 -46.58
CA GLY A 3 14.10 -6.53 -45.19
C GLY A 3 14.53 -5.47 -44.16
N LYS A 4 13.85 -5.51 -43.02
CA LYS A 4 13.96 -4.53 -41.92
C LYS A 4 15.38 -4.55 -41.32
N LYS A 5 16.16 -3.48 -41.55
CA LYS A 5 17.49 -3.29 -40.94
C LYS A 5 17.38 -3.25 -39.41
N ARG A 6 18.35 -3.87 -38.71
CA ARG A 6 18.49 -3.77 -37.26
C ARG A 6 18.65 -2.29 -36.87
N PRO A 7 17.93 -1.78 -35.87
CA PRO A 7 18.03 -0.38 -35.47
C PRO A 7 19.46 -0.06 -35.03
N THR A 8 19.93 1.14 -35.38
CA THR A 8 21.25 1.62 -34.97
C THR A 8 21.32 1.84 -33.46
N ILE A 9 22.52 1.78 -32.89
CA ILE A 9 22.78 1.95 -31.45
C ILE A 9 22.11 3.24 -30.92
N SER A 10 22.19 4.34 -31.68
CA SER A 10 21.55 5.62 -31.35
C SER A 10 20.01 5.55 -31.30
N GLN A 11 19.37 4.75 -32.14
CA GLN A 11 17.90 4.57 -32.13
C GLN A 11 17.44 3.75 -30.93
N LEU A 12 18.23 2.75 -30.52
CA LEU A 12 17.97 1.96 -29.31
C LEU A 12 18.10 2.82 -28.05
N GLU A 13 19.13 3.67 -27.98
CA GLU A 13 19.37 4.57 -26.86
C GLU A 13 18.24 5.61 -26.71
N LYS A 14 17.80 6.23 -27.82
CA LYS A 14 16.67 7.16 -27.82
C LYS A 14 15.37 6.51 -27.37
N LYS A 15 15.17 5.22 -27.68
CA LYS A 15 14.01 4.44 -27.24
C LYS A 15 14.08 4.11 -25.74
N MET A 16 15.24 3.67 -25.24
CA MET A 16 15.45 3.46 -23.81
C MET A 16 15.22 4.73 -22.98
N ARG A 17 15.67 5.89 -23.48
CA ARG A 17 15.51 7.17 -22.77
C ARG A 17 14.03 7.58 -22.66
N ARG A 18 13.22 7.33 -23.70
CA ARG A 18 11.76 7.56 -23.69
C ARG A 18 11.03 6.59 -22.77
N GLU A 19 11.43 5.32 -22.73
CA GLU A 19 10.84 4.32 -21.83
C GLU A 19 11.16 4.61 -20.36
N ARG A 20 12.40 5.03 -20.04
CA ARG A 20 12.78 5.46 -18.68
C ARG A 20 12.00 6.69 -18.22
N GLY A 21 11.79 7.68 -19.08
CA GLY A 21 10.98 8.86 -18.78
C GLY A 21 9.54 8.53 -18.40
N LYS A 22 8.85 7.71 -19.21
CA LYS A 22 7.47 7.27 -18.94
C LYS A 22 7.35 6.41 -17.67
N LYS A 23 8.36 5.57 -17.39
CA LYS A 23 8.41 4.76 -16.16
C LYS A 23 8.60 5.65 -14.93
N SER A 24 9.38 6.73 -15.06
CA SER A 24 9.61 7.70 -13.98
C SER A 24 8.37 8.54 -13.66
N GLU A 25 7.61 9.00 -14.67
CA GLU A 25 6.34 9.73 -14.45
C GLU A 25 5.28 8.85 -13.79
N LYS A 26 5.10 7.61 -14.28
CA LYS A 26 4.17 6.65 -13.67
C LYS A 26 4.55 6.29 -12.22
N SER A 27 5.84 6.28 -11.91
CA SER A 27 6.34 6.07 -10.53
C SER A 27 6.16 7.28 -9.62
N ARG A 28 6.22 8.51 -10.16
CA ARG A 28 5.99 9.76 -9.42
C ARG A 28 4.51 9.97 -9.11
N GLU A 29 3.63 9.63 -10.03
CA GLU A 29 2.17 9.72 -9.84
C GLU A 29 1.68 8.69 -8.81
N ALA A 30 2.24 7.48 -8.82
CA ALA A 30 1.99 6.48 -7.77
C ALA A 30 2.48 6.94 -6.38
N LYS A 31 3.59 7.69 -6.31
CA LYS A 31 4.18 8.20 -5.06
C LYS A 31 3.35 9.28 -4.36
N LYS A 32 2.54 10.06 -5.09
CA LYS A 32 1.74 11.15 -4.50
C LYS A 32 0.52 10.67 -3.71
N LEU A 33 0.08 9.42 -3.91
CA LEU A 33 -1.14 8.86 -3.32
C LEU A 33 -0.87 7.71 -2.35
N THR A 34 0.39 7.43 -2.05
CA THR A 34 0.80 6.47 -1.04
C THR A 34 1.29 7.26 0.15
N MET A 35 0.64 7.14 1.32
CA MET A 35 1.31 7.51 2.57
C MET A 35 2.69 6.87 2.56
N GLU A 36 3.72 7.62 2.97
CA GLU A 36 5.08 7.13 3.08
C GLU A 36 5.13 6.04 4.15
N VAL A 37 4.79 4.82 3.75
CA VAL A 37 5.31 3.63 4.41
C VAL A 37 6.82 3.78 4.28
N GLY A 38 7.50 3.91 5.43
CA GLY A 38 8.96 4.01 5.44
C GLY A 38 9.56 2.99 4.48
N SER A 39 10.67 3.36 3.84
CA SER A 39 11.39 2.56 2.83
C SER A 39 11.72 1.12 3.26
N THR A 40 11.53 0.79 4.54
CA THR A 40 11.72 -0.49 5.21
C THR A 40 10.46 -1.33 5.41
N GLY A 41 9.26 -0.83 5.09
CA GLY A 41 8.01 -1.55 5.36
C GLY A 41 7.63 -1.60 6.84
N ALA A 42 8.26 -0.79 7.69
CA ALA A 42 7.89 -0.63 9.09
C ALA A 42 6.79 0.44 9.24
N LEU A 43 5.80 0.17 10.09
CA LEU A 43 4.80 1.15 10.50
C LEU A 43 5.42 2.02 11.60
N THR A 44 5.53 3.32 11.36
CA THR A 44 5.89 4.31 12.38
C THR A 44 4.72 4.52 13.33
N SER A 45 4.98 4.92 14.58
CA SER A 45 3.94 5.24 15.57
C SER A 45 2.93 6.27 15.05
N VAL A 46 3.43 7.36 14.44
CA VAL A 46 2.61 8.40 13.80
C VAL A 46 1.66 7.85 12.72
N SER A 47 2.07 6.78 12.02
CA SER A 47 1.23 6.15 11.00
C SER A 47 0.12 5.28 11.59
N LEU A 48 0.29 4.75 12.81
CA LEU A 48 -0.71 3.94 13.50
C LEU A 48 -1.85 4.79 14.08
N ASP A 49 -1.53 5.99 14.56
CA ASP A 49 -2.53 6.92 15.10
C ASP A 49 -3.46 7.40 13.97
N ASN A 50 -2.88 7.84 12.85
CA ASN A 50 -3.64 8.20 11.64
C ASN A 50 -4.47 7.02 11.11
N LEU A 51 -3.93 5.80 11.15
CA LEU A 51 -4.66 4.59 10.79
C LEU A 51 -5.89 4.41 11.68
N TYR A 52 -5.74 4.58 12.99
CA TYR A 52 -6.84 4.43 13.94
C TYR A 52 -7.95 5.47 13.73
N GLU A 53 -7.60 6.73 13.45
CA GLU A 53 -8.60 7.78 13.17
C GLU A 53 -9.47 7.47 11.95
N GLU A 54 -8.89 6.90 10.89
CA GLU A 54 -9.68 6.45 9.74
C GLU A 54 -10.49 5.20 10.07
N LEU A 55 -9.91 4.26 10.81
CA LEU A 55 -10.57 3.02 11.22
C LEU A 55 -11.81 3.27 12.08
N LYS A 56 -11.80 4.31 12.93
CA LYS A 56 -12.93 4.69 13.78
C LYS A 56 -14.19 5.06 12.98
N LYS A 57 -14.03 5.49 11.72
CA LYS A 57 -15.16 5.83 10.82
C LYS A 57 -15.91 4.58 10.35
N PHE A 58 -15.27 3.41 10.38
CA PHE A 58 -15.86 2.18 9.90
C PHE A 58 -16.52 1.40 11.03
N LYS A 59 -17.77 0.94 10.79
CA LYS A 59 -18.46 0.04 11.72
C LYS A 59 -17.79 -1.34 11.81
N VAL A 60 -17.24 -1.81 10.70
CA VAL A 60 -16.56 -3.11 10.59
C VAL A 60 -15.25 -2.91 9.86
N ILE A 61 -14.18 -3.48 10.42
CA ILE A 61 -12.82 -3.31 9.95
C ILE A 61 -12.28 -4.66 9.51
N THR A 62 -11.75 -4.71 8.29
CA THR A 62 -11.11 -5.90 7.72
C THR A 62 -9.71 -5.60 7.19
N PRO A 63 -8.79 -6.57 7.20
CA PRO A 63 -7.44 -6.38 6.66
C PRO A 63 -7.42 -5.91 5.20
N TYR A 64 -8.41 -6.35 4.39
CA TYR A 64 -8.52 -5.94 2.99
C TYR A 64 -8.86 -4.46 2.86
N GLN A 65 -9.87 -3.97 3.59
CA GLN A 65 -10.23 -2.54 3.58
C GLN A 65 -9.05 -1.65 3.98
N VAL A 66 -8.29 -2.04 5.01
CA VAL A 66 -7.11 -1.31 5.45
C VAL A 66 -6.01 -1.32 4.39
N ALA A 67 -5.73 -2.47 3.79
CA ALA A 67 -4.73 -2.58 2.73
C ALA A 67 -5.08 -1.69 1.53
N THR A 68 -6.36 -1.64 1.13
CA THR A 68 -6.83 -0.83 0.00
C THR A 68 -6.80 0.66 0.32
N ALA A 69 -7.27 1.07 1.50
CA ALA A 69 -7.32 2.48 1.91
C ALA A 69 -5.91 3.09 1.99
N PHE A 70 -4.98 2.38 2.65
CA PHE A 70 -3.62 2.88 2.91
C PHE A 70 -2.60 2.44 1.86
N LYS A 71 -3.03 1.68 0.84
CA LYS A 71 -2.15 1.09 -0.19
C LYS A 71 -0.97 0.31 0.38
N ILE A 72 -1.19 -0.39 1.48
CA ILE A 72 -0.19 -1.22 2.15
C ILE A 72 -0.37 -2.70 1.80
N LYS A 73 0.67 -3.51 2.00
CA LYS A 73 0.58 -4.97 1.80
C LYS A 73 -0.40 -5.58 2.82
N ILE A 74 -1.14 -6.61 2.40
CA ILE A 74 -2.12 -7.30 3.26
C ILE A 74 -1.50 -7.87 4.54
N GLY A 75 -0.24 -8.32 4.48
CA GLY A 75 0.49 -8.81 5.65
C GLY A 75 0.75 -7.70 6.67
N LEU A 76 1.10 -6.51 6.20
CA LEU A 76 1.31 -5.33 7.04
C LEU A 76 0.00 -4.88 7.68
N ALA A 77 -1.10 -4.85 6.92
CA ALA A 77 -2.42 -4.53 7.45
C ALA A 77 -2.84 -5.51 8.56
N LYS A 78 -2.60 -6.82 8.38
CA LYS A 78 -2.84 -7.82 9.44
C LYS A 78 -2.01 -7.56 10.68
N GLN A 79 -0.75 -7.16 10.52
CA GLN A 79 0.11 -6.84 11.65
C GLN A 79 -0.36 -5.57 12.37
N ALA A 80 -0.72 -4.51 11.62
CA ALA A 80 -1.22 -3.24 12.14
C ALA A 80 -2.48 -3.44 13.01
N LEU A 81 -3.45 -4.20 12.50
CA LEU A 81 -4.69 -4.48 13.22
C LEU A 81 -4.43 -5.27 14.51
N ARG A 82 -3.49 -6.22 14.50
CA ARG A 82 -3.08 -6.96 15.71
C ARG A 82 -2.39 -6.06 16.73
N THR A 83 -1.58 -5.08 16.30
CA THR A 83 -0.98 -4.12 17.22
C THR A 83 -2.03 -3.22 17.86
N LEU A 84 -3.00 -2.71 17.08
CA LEU A 84 -4.10 -1.90 17.61
C LEU A 84 -5.03 -2.70 18.54
N GLU A 85 -5.26 -3.98 18.25
CA GLU A 85 -5.96 -4.91 19.13
C GLU A 85 -5.23 -5.08 20.47
N LYS A 86 -3.91 -5.28 20.44
CA LYS A 86 -3.09 -5.39 21.67
C LYS A 86 -3.11 -4.13 22.51
N GLN A 87 -3.26 -2.96 21.88
CA GLN A 87 -3.40 -1.68 22.56
C GLN A 87 -4.82 -1.44 23.12
N GLY A 88 -5.78 -2.33 22.84
CA GLY A 88 -7.16 -2.21 23.30
C GLY A 88 -8.03 -1.25 22.49
N LEU A 89 -7.54 -0.74 21.37
CA LEU A 89 -8.26 0.22 20.51
C LEU A 89 -9.29 -0.48 19.60
N LEU A 90 -9.01 -1.74 19.24
CA LEU A 90 -9.88 -2.56 18.40
C LEU A 90 -10.28 -3.83 19.14
N LYS A 91 -11.53 -4.25 18.96
CA LYS A 91 -12.05 -5.52 19.43
C LYS A 91 -12.13 -6.51 18.28
N LEU A 92 -11.52 -7.68 18.44
CA LEU A 92 -11.71 -8.79 17.54
C LEU A 92 -13.10 -9.41 17.77
N ILE A 93 -13.90 -9.49 16.71
CA ILE A 93 -15.20 -10.19 16.76
C ILE A 93 -15.03 -11.65 16.37
N ASP A 94 -14.42 -11.87 15.21
CA ASP A 94 -14.24 -13.20 14.65
C ASP A 94 -12.90 -13.29 13.91
N ARG A 95 -12.31 -14.49 13.95
CA ARG A 95 -11.01 -14.77 13.36
C ARG A 95 -11.02 -16.09 12.63
N ASN A 96 -10.96 -16.00 11.31
CA ASN A 96 -10.57 -17.09 10.44
C ASN A 96 -9.06 -16.98 10.11
N ARG A 97 -8.45 -18.09 9.67
CA ARG A 97 -7.05 -18.13 9.17
C ARG A 97 -6.82 -17.09 8.06
N ARG A 98 -7.81 -16.85 7.21
CA ARG A 98 -7.71 -15.93 6.06
C ARG A 98 -8.10 -14.49 6.40
N VAL A 99 -9.20 -14.32 7.15
CA VAL A 99 -9.83 -13.03 7.43
C VAL A 99 -10.06 -12.89 8.93
N ALA A 100 -9.66 -11.76 9.49
CA ALA A 100 -10.00 -11.35 10.85
C ALA A 100 -10.93 -10.13 10.76
N ILE A 101 -11.96 -10.10 11.59
CA ILE A 101 -12.97 -9.06 11.60
C ILE A 101 -12.86 -8.31 12.92
N TYR A 102 -12.65 -7.01 12.81
CA TYR A 102 -12.47 -6.11 13.94
C TYR A 102 -13.57 -5.06 13.98
N VAL A 103 -13.83 -4.53 15.18
CA VAL A 103 -14.73 -3.39 15.41
C VAL A 103 -14.01 -2.40 16.32
N PRO A 104 -14.15 -1.09 16.09
CA PRO A 104 -13.57 -0.09 16.98
C PRO A 104 -14.20 -0.22 18.37
N VAL A 105 -13.37 -0.20 19.42
CA VAL A 105 -13.87 -0.06 20.78
C VAL A 105 -14.33 1.38 20.91
N ALA A 106 -15.64 1.60 20.82
CA ALA A 106 -16.20 2.92 21.10
C ALA A 106 -15.80 3.30 22.54
N SER A 107 -15.00 4.36 22.67
CA SER A 107 -14.89 5.11 23.93
C SER A 107 -16.17 5.88 24.17
#